data_AF-A0A1Q5LS27-F1
#
_entry.id   AF-A0A1Q5LS27-F1
#
_cell.length_a   1.000
_cell.length_b   1.000
_cell.length_c   1.000
_cell.angle_alpha   90.00
_cell.angle_beta   90.00
_cell.angle_gamma   90.00
#
_symmetry.space_group_name_H-M   'P 1'
#
loop_
_entity.id
_entity.type
_entity.pdbx_description
1 polymer ?
#
loop_
_entity_poly.entity_id
_entity_poly.type
_entity_poly.pdbx_seq_one_letter_code
_entity_poly.pdbx_strand_id
1 'polypeptide(L)' 'MTRLASEPSLTPRQTEVVRLAVLGLTAKETARRLGISKNTVDEHLREARHRVGAATKSRLIGWAVASGIVPF' A
#
# COMPACT_ATOMS: atom_id res chain seq x y z
N MET A 1 2.64 -13.59 -25.40
CA MET A 1 4.03 -13.22 -25.07
C MET A 1 4.10 -12.87 -23.59
N THR A 2 4.74 -13.74 -22.85
CA THR A 2 4.85 -13.83 -21.38
C THR A 2 5.48 -12.58 -20.76
N ARG A 3 4.82 -11.98 -19.77
CA ARG A 3 5.50 -11.16 -18.76
C ARG A 3 5.20 -11.72 -17.36
N LEU A 4 5.83 -12.85 -17.06
CA LEU A 4 6.15 -13.22 -15.68
C LEU A 4 7.42 -12.46 -15.30
N ALA A 5 7.32 -11.13 -15.18
CA ALA A 5 8.38 -10.31 -14.62
C ALA A 5 7.94 -9.98 -13.20
N SER A 6 8.69 -10.50 -12.24
CA SER A 6 8.57 -10.31 -10.80
C SER A 6 8.70 -8.83 -10.43
N GLU A 7 7.66 -8.03 -10.72
CA GLU A 7 7.52 -6.69 -10.14
C GLU A 7 7.47 -6.85 -8.61
N PRO A 8 7.99 -5.88 -7.85
CA PRO A 8 7.91 -5.94 -6.39
C PRO A 8 6.45 -5.83 -5.96
N SER A 9 5.79 -6.98 -5.88
CA SER A 9 4.47 -7.08 -5.27
C SER A 9 4.61 -6.65 -3.81
N LEU A 10 3.69 -5.80 -3.38
CA LEU A 10 3.54 -5.48 -1.98
C LEU A 10 3.33 -6.79 -1.20
N THR A 11 3.92 -6.89 -0.01
CA THR A 11 3.60 -8.00 0.88
C THR A 11 2.09 -7.97 1.22
N PRO A 12 1.48 -9.09 1.63
CA PRO A 12 0.06 -9.11 1.99
C PRO A 12 -0.33 -8.00 2.97
N ARG A 13 0.53 -7.74 3.97
CA ARG A 13 0.30 -6.68 4.96
C ARG A 13 0.45 -5.27 4.39
N GLN A 14 1.42 -5.05 3.51
CA GLN A 14 1.56 -3.79 2.78
C GLN A 14 0.35 -3.54 1.88
N THR A 15 -0.12 -4.56 1.15
CA THR A 15 -1.32 -4.49 0.32
C THR A 15 -2.55 -4.12 1.13
N GLU A 16 -2.73 -4.72 2.31
CA GLU A 16 -3.84 -4.41 3.21
C GLU A 16 -3.80 -2.95 3.69
N VAL A 17 -2.63 -2.48 4.12
CA VAL A 17 -2.44 -1.08 4.55
C VAL A 17 -2.68 -0.10 3.40
N VAL A 18 -2.17 -0.41 2.20
CA VAL A 18 -2.39 0.41 0.99
C VAL A 18 -3.85 0.41 0.58
N ARG A 19 -4.55 -0.73 0.67
CA ARG A 19 -6.00 -0.80 0.40
C ARG A 19 -6.78 0.15 1.29
N LEU A 20 -6.51 0.15 2.59
CA LEU A 20 -7.20 1.07 3.52
C LEU A 20 -6.88 2.53 3.21
N ALA A 21 -5.65 2.84 2.77
CA ALA A 21 -5.30 4.17 2.31
C ALA A 21 -6.02 4.59 1.01
N VAL A 22 -6.22 3.66 0.06
CA VAL A 22 -7.05 3.90 -1.14
C VAL A 22 -8.50 4.21 -0.77
N LEU A 23 -9.04 3.51 0.25
CA LEU A 23 -10.37 3.78 0.82
C LEU A 23 -10.46 5.07 1.65
N GLY A 24 -9.40 5.89 1.68
CA GLY A 24 -9.38 7.19 2.35
C GLY A 24 -9.03 7.16 3.83
N LEU A 25 -8.69 5.99 4.41
CA LEU A 25 -8.34 5.93 5.83
C LEU A 25 -6.99 6.60 6.10
N THR A 26 -6.96 7.32 7.22
CA THR A 26 -5.73 7.83 7.83
C THR A 26 -4.91 6.70 8.43
N ALA A 27 -3.61 6.91 8.67
CA ALA A 27 -2.76 5.92 9.32
C ALA A 27 -3.29 5.51 10.72
N LYS A 28 -3.93 6.45 11.43
CA LYS A 28 -4.55 6.20 12.75
C LYS A 28 -5.81 5.33 12.65
N GLU A 29 -6.64 5.51 11.63
CA GLU A 29 -7.81 4.66 11.39
C GLU A 29 -7.41 3.27 10.92
N THR A 30 -6.45 3.19 10.00
CA THR A 30 -5.86 1.92 9.56
C THR A 30 -5.26 1.16 10.74
N ALA A 31 -4.51 1.83 11.62
CA ALA A 31 -3.94 1.22 12.82
C ALA A 31 -5.01 0.61 13.73
N ARG A 32 -6.08 1.37 14.01
CA ARG A 32 -7.23 0.90 14.79
C ARG A 32 -7.91 -0.30 14.15
N ARG A 33 -8.10 -0.28 12.83
CA ARG A 33 -8.74 -1.37 12.09
C ARG A 33 -7.91 -2.65 12.06
N LEU A 34 -6.58 -2.53 12.00
CA LEU A 34 -5.66 -3.66 11.88
C LEU A 34 -5.11 -4.16 13.22
N GLY A 35 -5.45 -3.50 14.34
CA GLY A 35 -4.96 -3.87 15.67
C GLY A 35 -3.44 -3.68 15.85
N ILE A 36 -2.85 -2.70 15.17
CA ILE A 36 -1.41 -2.39 15.22
C ILE A 36 -1.18 -0.91 15.54
N SER A 37 0.07 -0.53 15.80
CA SER A 37 0.41 0.88 16.05
C SER A 37 0.36 1.73 14.78
N LYS A 38 0.07 3.03 14.92
CA LYS A 38 0.17 4.01 13.81
C LYS A 38 1.58 4.05 13.21
N ASN A 39 2.62 3.88 14.03
CA ASN A 39 4.00 3.82 13.56
C ASN A 39 4.24 2.59 12.66
N THR A 40 3.68 1.43 13.03
CA THR A 40 3.75 0.21 12.21
C THR A 40 3.04 0.40 10.86
N VAL A 41 1.91 1.13 10.84
CA VAL A 41 1.22 1.49 9.59
C VAL A 41 2.07 2.40 8.71
N ASP A 42 2.66 3.46 9.30
CA ASP A 42 3.54 4.38 8.57
C ASP A 42 4.74 3.64 7.96
N GLU A 43 5.32 2.70 8.71
CA GLU A 43 6.42 1.87 8.24
C GLU A 43 6.01 0.98 7.06
N HIS A 44 4.84 0.32 7.14
CA HIS A 44 4.33 -0.43 6.00
C HIS A 44 4.07 0.45 4.77
N LEU A 45 3.56 1.68 4.94
CA LEU A 45 3.38 2.63 3.83
C LEU A 45 4.71 3.12 3.28
N ARG A 46 5.74 3.29 4.12
CA ARG A 46 7.10 3.66 3.72
C ARG A 46 7.73 2.56 2.88
N GLU A 47 7.73 1.34 3.37
CA GLU A 47 8.28 0.18 2.66
C GLU A 47 7.51 -0.13 1.36
N ALA A 48 6.18 0.02 1.37
CA ALA A 48 5.37 -0.10 0.15
C ALA A 48 5.76 0.95 -0.89
N ARG A 49 5.94 2.20 -0.48
CA ARG A 49 6.43 3.28 -1.36
C ARG A 49 7.79 2.97 -1.97
N HIS A 50 8.74 2.51 -1.16
CA HIS A 50 10.07 2.13 -1.63
C HIS A 50 10.02 1.00 -2.66
N ARG A 51 9.24 -0.05 -2.38
CA ARG A 51 9.07 -1.19 -3.29
C ARG A 51 8.57 -0.78 -4.67
N VAL A 52 7.60 0.13 -4.74
CA VAL A 52 6.95 0.50 -6.02
C VAL A 52 7.52 1.79 -6.63
N GLY A 53 8.58 2.36 -6.04
CA GLY A 53 9.18 3.61 -6.52
C GLY A 53 8.28 4.85 -6.35
N ALA A 54 7.32 4.83 -5.42
CA ALA A 54 6.42 5.96 -5.18
C ALA A 54 7.04 6.96 -4.19
N ALA A 55 7.30 8.19 -4.63
CA ALA A 55 7.84 9.24 -3.75
C ALA A 55 6.89 9.64 -2.61
N THR A 56 5.58 9.58 -2.82
CA THR A 56 4.56 10.06 -1.88
C THR A 56 3.44 9.04 -1.65
N LYS A 57 2.68 9.20 -0.57
CA LYS A 57 1.49 8.36 -0.29
C LYS A 57 0.48 8.46 -1.44
N SER A 58 0.26 9.65 -1.99
CA SER A 58 -0.66 9.85 -3.12
C SER A 58 -0.19 9.14 -4.39
N ARG A 59 1.13 9.13 -4.67
CA ARG A 59 1.68 8.33 -5.79
C ARG A 59 1.51 6.83 -5.57
N LEU A 60 1.66 6.35 -4.33
CA LEU A 60 1.41 4.95 -3.98
C LEU A 60 -0.07 4.57 -4.18
N ILE A 61 -1.00 5.44 -3.78
CA ILE A 61 -2.44 5.26 -4.00
C ILE A 61 -2.75 5.19 -5.50
N GLY A 62 -2.26 6.17 -6.28
CA GLY A 62 -2.47 6.19 -7.74
C GLY A 62 -1.92 4.94 -8.43
N TRP A 63 -0.72 4.48 -8.03
CA TRP A 63 -0.15 3.23 -8.52
C TRP A 63 -1.00 2.01 -8.15
N ALA A 64 -1.48 1.91 -6.90
CA ALA A 64 -2.26 0.76 -6.43
C ALA A 64 -3.59 0.62 -7.19
N VAL A 65 -4.23 1.74 -7.52
CA VAL A 65 -5.43 1.78 -8.36
C VAL A 65 -5.10 1.41 -9.81
N ALA A 66 -4.09 2.03 -10.40
CA ALA A 66 -3.73 1.80 -11.80
C ALA A 66 -3.23 0.37 -12.08
N SER A 67 -2.59 -0.27 -11.10
CA SER A 67 -2.09 -1.65 -11.20
C SER A 67 -3.16 -2.71 -10.91
N GLY A 68 -4.35 -2.33 -10.45
CA GLY A 68 -5.45 -3.25 -10.14
C GLY A 68 -5.21 -4.15 -8.92
N ILE A 69 -4.14 -3.95 -8.16
CA ILE A 69 -3.84 -4.76 -6.96
C ILE A 69 -4.78 -4.44 -5.78
N VAL A 70 -5.42 -3.27 -5.83
CA VAL A 70 -6.49 -2.84 -4.92
C VAL A 70 -7.70 -2.46 -5.77
N PRO A 71 -8.84 -3.16 -5.63
CA PRO A 71 -10.07 -2.79 -6.32
C PRO A 71 -10.67 -1.50 -5.74
N PHE A 72 -11.38 -0.76 -6.58
CA PHE A 72 -12.19 0.41 -6.22
C PHE A 72 -13.54 -0.03 -5.64
#